data_AF-A0A7X9W5B2-F1
#
_entry.id   AF-A0A7X9W5B2-F1
#
_cell.length_a   1.000
_cell.length_b   1.000
_cell.length_c   1.000
_cell.angle_alpha   90.00
_cell.angle_beta   90.00
_cell.angle_gamma   90.00
#
_symmetry.space_group_name_H-M   'P 1'
#
loop_
_entity.id
_entity.type
_entity.pdbx_description
1 polymer ?
#
loop_
_entity_poly.entity_id
_entity_poly.type
_entity_poly.pdbx_seq_one_letter_code
_entity_poly.pdbx_strand_id
1 'polypeptide(L)'
;MRTEFIQGCRAAAAALLFTGIMGCAASVKQSAVAAPVVVSAAEAKPNQAVQETVVVKLSTGYQREIRKGSVWRSAGSIPQGEVLRPVGTVFTIEGRQVHEAWLVLSDQKLVGFYLPGDQAYSALRSPLSLIVGDVQ
;
A
#
# COMPACT_ATOMS: atom_id res chain seq x y z
N MET A 1 41.20 49.97 -47.09
CA MET A 1 41.63 48.70 -47.73
C MET A 1 41.33 47.56 -46.76
N ARG A 2 40.57 46.57 -47.25
CA ARG A 2 40.40 45.17 -46.76
C ARG A 2 39.68 44.92 -45.43
N THR A 3 38.37 44.65 -45.43
CA THR A 3 37.66 43.33 -45.47
C THR A 3 37.98 42.34 -44.33
N GLU A 4 36.92 42.00 -43.59
CA GLU A 4 36.54 40.68 -43.06
C GLU A 4 37.54 39.91 -42.18
N PHE A 5 37.22 39.75 -40.89
CA PHE A 5 37.36 38.45 -40.19
C PHE A 5 36.27 38.33 -39.12
N ILE A 6 35.06 38.05 -39.59
CA ILE A 6 34.02 37.36 -38.84
C ILE A 6 34.54 35.92 -38.61
N GLN A 7 34.23 35.32 -37.45
CA GLN A 7 34.16 33.87 -37.16
C GLN A 7 35.23 33.29 -36.20
N GLY A 8 34.79 32.93 -34.99
CA GLY A 8 35.51 32.14 -33.98
C GLY A 8 35.57 32.87 -32.64
N CYS A 9 34.87 32.51 -31.56
CA CYS A 9 34.41 31.22 -31.10
C CYS A 9 33.04 31.39 -30.42
N ARG A 10 31.98 30.86 -31.04
CA ARG A 10 30.76 30.48 -30.33
C ARG A 10 31.02 29.12 -29.68
N ALA A 11 31.66 29.08 -28.51
CA ALA A 11 31.85 27.81 -27.81
C ALA A 11 32.18 28.00 -26.32
N ALA A 12 31.20 28.39 -25.51
CA ALA A 12 31.22 28.13 -24.06
C ALA A 12 29.81 28.27 -23.46
N ALA A 13 28.82 27.60 -24.06
CA ALA A 13 27.46 27.56 -23.52
C ALA A 13 26.93 26.13 -23.60
N ALA A 14 27.49 25.19 -22.84
CA ALA A 14 26.91 23.87 -22.64
C ALA A 14 27.69 23.08 -21.56
N ALA A 15 27.47 23.35 -20.27
CA ALA A 15 27.93 22.44 -19.22
C ALA A 15 27.16 22.61 -17.91
N LEU A 16 25.82 22.60 -17.92
CA LEU A 16 25.05 22.69 -16.66
C LEU A 16 23.70 21.95 -16.65
N LEU A 17 23.44 21.03 -17.58
CA LEU A 17 22.13 20.38 -17.70
C LEU A 17 22.26 18.89 -17.94
N PHE A 18 22.56 18.07 -16.91
CA PHE A 18 22.29 16.62 -16.93
C PHE A 18 22.36 15.94 -15.54
N THR A 19 21.89 16.58 -14.46
CA THR A 19 21.52 15.86 -13.22
C THR A 19 20.04 15.51 -13.26
N GLY A 20 19.67 14.67 -14.22
CA GLY A 20 18.30 14.23 -14.46
C GLY A 20 17.99 12.86 -13.85
N ILE A 21 17.22 12.88 -12.75
CA ILE A 21 16.19 11.90 -12.38
C ILE A 21 16.62 10.41 -12.28
N MET A 22 17.32 10.05 -11.20
CA MET A 22 17.36 8.67 -10.69
C MET A 22 16.58 8.56 -9.38
N GLY A 23 15.29 8.91 -9.41
CA GLY A 23 14.36 8.64 -8.30
C GLY A 23 13.47 7.45 -8.64
N CYS A 24 13.91 6.23 -8.34
CA CYS A 24 13.03 5.06 -8.45
C CYS A 24 12.01 5.10 -7.30
N ALA A 25 10.77 5.52 -7.58
CA ALA A 25 9.69 5.43 -6.59
C ALA A 25 9.33 3.95 -6.37
N ALA A 26 9.22 3.51 -5.12
CA ALA A 26 8.95 2.11 -4.77
C ALA A 26 7.47 1.74 -4.99
N SER A 27 7.21 0.58 -5.60
CA SER A 27 5.87 0.01 -5.73
C SER A 27 5.51 -0.89 -4.55
N VAL A 28 4.22 -1.03 -4.27
CA VAL A 28 3.73 -2.02 -3.31
C VAL A 28 4.03 -3.41 -3.88
N LYS A 29 4.73 -4.26 -3.11
CA LYS A 29 4.98 -5.66 -3.50
C LYS A 29 3.69 -6.45 -3.40
N GLN A 30 3.34 -7.16 -4.46
CA GLN A 30 2.12 -7.94 -4.56
C GLN A 30 2.45 -9.36 -5.03
N SER A 31 1.64 -10.32 -4.64
CA SER A 31 1.63 -11.67 -5.18
C SER A 31 0.19 -12.05 -5.50
N ALA A 32 -0.03 -12.69 -6.65
CA ALA A 32 -1.36 -13.14 -7.04
C ALA A 32 -1.92 -14.06 -5.95
N VAL A 33 -3.17 -13.86 -5.56
CA VAL A 33 -3.86 -14.83 -4.71
C VAL A 33 -4.47 -15.87 -5.63
N ALA A 34 -3.95 -17.10 -5.58
CA ALA A 34 -4.38 -18.18 -6.47
C ALA A 34 -5.84 -18.63 -6.23
N ALA A 35 -6.45 -18.21 -5.11
CA ALA A 35 -7.84 -18.48 -4.78
C ALA A 35 -8.57 -17.16 -4.46
N PRO A 36 -9.81 -16.97 -4.96
CA PRO A 36 -10.62 -15.83 -4.55
C PRO A 36 -10.83 -15.85 -3.03
N VAL A 37 -11.05 -14.67 -2.44
CA VAL A 37 -11.46 -14.59 -1.02
C VAL A 37 -12.66 -15.51 -0.84
N VAL A 38 -12.50 -16.54 0.00
CA VAL A 38 -13.58 -17.48 0.26
C VAL A 38 -14.56 -16.78 1.18
N VAL A 39 -15.60 -16.19 0.60
CA VAL A 39 -16.69 -15.58 1.36
C VAL A 39 -17.50 -16.72 1.99
N SER A 40 -17.25 -17.01 3.27
CA SER A 40 -18.15 -17.90 4.01
C SER A 40 -19.51 -17.20 4.14
N ALA A 41 -20.51 -17.74 3.44
CA ALA A 41 -21.90 -17.31 3.54
C ALA A 41 -22.58 -17.78 4.84
N ALA A 42 -21.92 -18.63 5.62
CA ALA A 42 -22.38 -19.10 6.91
C ALA A 42 -21.81 -18.20 8.01
N GLU A 43 -22.70 -17.49 8.71
CA GLU A 43 -22.45 -16.62 9.86
C GLU A 43 -21.89 -15.23 9.51
N ALA A 44 -22.79 -14.24 9.48
CA ALA A 44 -22.40 -12.84 9.51
C ALA A 44 -21.72 -12.54 10.85
N LYS A 45 -20.40 -12.71 10.91
CA LYS A 45 -19.60 -12.28 12.06
C LYS A 45 -19.91 -10.81 12.37
N PRO A 46 -20.01 -10.43 13.66
CA PRO A 46 -20.13 -9.02 14.03
C PRO A 46 -19.06 -8.17 13.38
N ASN A 47 -19.37 -6.89 13.17
CA ASN A 47 -18.33 -5.94 12.82
C ASN A 47 -17.33 -5.85 13.98
N GLN A 48 -16.07 -5.58 13.68
CA GLN A 48 -14.99 -5.52 14.67
C GLN A 48 -14.35 -4.13 14.64
N ALA A 49 -14.10 -3.57 15.82
CA ALA A 49 -13.40 -2.31 15.97
C ALA A 49 -11.96 -2.56 16.39
N VAL A 50 -11.04 -1.79 15.79
CA VAL A 50 -9.64 -1.75 16.19
C VAL A 50 -9.53 -1.11 17.57
N GLN A 51 -8.87 -1.79 18.51
CA GLN A 51 -8.82 -1.34 19.91
C GLN A 51 -7.73 -0.29 20.17
N GLU A 52 -6.68 -0.27 19.34
CA GLU A 52 -5.53 0.63 19.47
C GLU A 52 -5.03 1.09 18.10
N THR A 53 -4.58 2.33 18.00
CA THR A 53 -4.03 2.85 16.74
C THR A 53 -2.70 2.17 16.43
N VAL A 54 -2.61 1.54 15.26
CA VAL A 54 -1.38 0.90 14.77
C VAL A 54 -0.83 1.67 13.58
N VAL A 55 0.47 1.98 13.63
CA VAL A 55 1.20 2.59 12.52
C VAL A 55 1.87 1.49 11.68
N VAL A 56 1.41 1.34 10.45
CA VAL A 56 1.95 0.38 9.49
C VAL A 56 3.03 1.07 8.66
N LYS A 57 4.24 0.51 8.64
CA LYS A 57 5.31 0.90 7.72
C LYS A 57 5.31 -0.02 6.50
N LEU A 58 5.01 0.54 5.33
CA LEU A 58 5.01 -0.21 4.08
C LEU A 58 6.44 -0.38 3.55
N SER A 59 6.66 -1.42 2.75
CA SER A 59 7.94 -1.64 2.07
C SER A 59 8.32 -0.53 1.08
N THR A 60 7.34 0.30 0.70
CA THR A 60 7.49 1.49 -0.14
C THR A 60 8.08 2.70 0.61
N GLY A 61 8.17 2.64 1.94
CA GLY A 61 8.59 3.74 2.81
C GLY A 61 7.45 4.60 3.35
N TYR A 62 6.24 4.48 2.78
CA TYR A 62 5.05 5.16 3.29
C TYR A 62 4.54 4.56 4.59
N GLN A 63 3.83 5.39 5.37
CA GLN A 63 3.18 4.98 6.61
C GLN A 63 1.69 5.17 6.52
N ARG A 64 0.94 4.27 7.16
CA ARG A 64 -0.52 4.35 7.28
C ARG A 64 -0.95 3.99 8.68
N GLU A 65 -1.91 4.75 9.20
CA GLU A 65 -2.54 4.45 10.47
C GLU A 65 -3.79 3.60 10.28
N ILE A 66 -3.88 2.52 11.04
CA ILE A 66 -5.13 1.84 11.32
C ILE A 66 -5.61 2.38 12.66
N ARG A 67 -6.56 3.31 12.63
CA ARG A 67 -6.96 4.07 13.81
C ARG A 67 -7.80 3.23 14.78
N LYS A 68 -7.62 3.47 16.08
CA LYS A 68 -8.56 3.02 17.11
C LYS A 68 -9.99 3.41 16.74
N GLY A 69 -10.92 2.50 16.93
CA GLY A 69 -12.35 2.66 16.62
C GLY A 69 -12.70 2.52 15.15
N SER A 70 -11.72 2.33 14.24
CA SER A 70 -12.04 1.97 12.85
C SER A 70 -12.73 0.61 12.82
N VAL A 71 -13.80 0.53 12.02
CA VAL A 71 -14.69 -0.64 11.97
C VAL A 71 -14.39 -1.47 10.73
N TRP A 72 -14.30 -2.78 10.92
CA TRP A 72 -13.95 -3.75 9.91
C TRP A 72 -14.92 -4.92 9.95
N ARG A 73 -15.19 -5.51 8.79
CA ARG A 73 -16.11 -6.65 8.65
C ARG A 73 -15.39 -7.80 8.00
N SER A 74 -15.65 -9.02 8.48
CA SER A 74 -15.15 -10.22 7.83
C SER A 74 -15.61 -10.29 6.37
N ALA A 75 -14.64 -10.45 5.46
CA ALA A 75 -14.86 -10.59 4.02
C ALA A 75 -14.60 -12.03 3.54
N GLY A 76 -14.07 -12.89 4.41
CA GLY A 76 -13.67 -14.26 4.09
C GLY A 76 -12.24 -14.54 4.52
N SER A 77 -11.57 -15.48 3.84
CA SER A 77 -10.16 -15.82 4.10
C SER A 77 -9.37 -16.11 2.84
N ILE A 78 -8.05 -16.00 2.97
CA ILE A 78 -7.03 -16.43 1.99
C ILE A 78 -5.99 -17.30 2.74
N PRO A 79 -5.04 -17.97 2.06
CA PRO A 79 -4.07 -18.84 2.75
C PRO A 79 -3.26 -18.16 3.86
N GLN A 80 -3.09 -16.84 3.79
CA GLN A 80 -2.34 -16.05 4.76
C GLN A 80 -3.17 -15.65 5.99
N GLY A 81 -4.51 -15.73 5.95
CA GLY A 81 -5.35 -15.34 7.09
C GLY A 81 -6.78 -14.91 6.75
N GLU A 82 -7.48 -14.44 7.79
CA GLU A 82 -8.80 -13.83 7.67
C GLU A 82 -8.70 -12.44 7.03
N VAL A 83 -9.58 -12.16 6.08
CA VAL A 83 -9.63 -10.88 5.38
C VAL A 83 -10.73 -10.02 5.99
N LEU A 84 -10.36 -8.82 6.46
CA LEU A 84 -11.30 -7.84 6.99
C LEU A 84 -11.38 -6.61 6.09
N ARG A 85 -12.58 -6.28 5.60
CA ARG A 85 -12.82 -5.08 4.80
C ARG A 85 -13.26 -3.90 5.67
N PRO A 86 -12.87 -2.66 5.34
CA PRO A 86 -13.28 -1.49 6.11
C PRO A 86 -14.80 -1.25 5.97
N VAL A 87 -15.41 -0.67 7.01
CA VAL A 87 -16.83 -0.30 7.04
C VAL A 87 -16.96 1.22 7.16
N GLY A 88 -17.81 1.81 6.33
CA GLY A 88 -18.07 3.27 6.35
C GLY A 88 -16.93 4.14 5.82
N THR A 89 -15.84 3.54 5.35
CA THR A 89 -14.70 4.22 4.74
C THR A 89 -14.00 3.31 3.74
N VAL A 90 -13.15 3.89 2.90
CA VAL A 90 -12.15 3.16 2.12
C VAL A 90 -10.81 3.26 2.86
N PHE A 91 -10.10 2.14 2.96
CA PHE A 91 -8.72 2.12 3.43
C PHE A 91 -7.80 1.86 2.25
N THR A 92 -6.67 2.56 2.20
CA THR A 92 -5.73 2.49 1.08
C THR A 92 -4.30 2.32 1.57
N ILE A 93 -3.45 1.74 0.73
CA ILE A 93 -2.01 1.70 0.92
C ILE A 93 -1.30 2.27 -0.31
N GLU A 94 -0.08 2.78 -0.12
CA GLU A 94 0.56 3.66 -1.08
C GLU A 94 1.97 3.21 -1.45
N GLY A 95 2.30 3.39 -2.72
CA GLY A 95 3.63 3.30 -3.31
C GLY A 95 3.70 4.24 -4.51
N ARG A 96 4.08 3.71 -5.68
CA ARG A 96 3.88 4.43 -6.96
C ARG A 96 2.41 4.69 -7.28
N GLN A 97 1.52 3.86 -6.76
CA GLN A 97 0.08 3.93 -6.94
C GLN A 97 -0.61 3.81 -5.58
N VAL A 98 -1.87 4.24 -5.53
CA VAL A 98 -2.76 4.07 -4.37
C VAL A 98 -3.63 2.86 -4.64
N HIS A 99 -3.65 1.91 -3.71
CA HIS A 99 -4.46 0.70 -3.80
C HIS A 99 -5.46 0.68 -2.66
N GLU A 100 -6.72 0.31 -2.93
CA GLU A 100 -7.63 -0.12 -1.86
C GLU A 100 -7.04 -1.35 -1.16
N ALA A 101 -7.15 -1.38 0.17
CA ALA A 101 -6.55 -2.42 0.98
C ALA A 101 -7.51 -2.89 2.09
N TRP A 102 -7.68 -4.20 2.16
CA TRP A 102 -8.36 -4.90 3.24
C TRP A 102 -7.32 -5.57 4.12
N LEU A 103 -7.56 -5.66 5.43
CA LEU A 103 -6.61 -6.25 6.37
C LEU A 103 -6.57 -7.76 6.19
N VAL A 104 -5.39 -8.36 6.34
CA VAL A 104 -5.25 -9.82 6.46
C VAL A 104 -4.68 -10.13 7.84
N LEU A 105 -5.46 -10.82 8.66
CA LEU A 105 -5.11 -11.17 10.04
C LEU A 105 -4.82 -12.66 10.19
N SER A 106 -3.78 -12.96 10.96
CA SER A 106 -3.46 -14.31 11.44
C SER A 106 -3.03 -14.19 12.90
N ASP A 107 -3.67 -14.95 13.79
CA ASP A 107 -3.39 -14.98 15.24
C ASP A 107 -3.27 -13.58 15.88
N GLN A 108 -4.28 -12.72 15.64
CA GLN A 108 -4.34 -11.32 16.12
C GLN A 108 -3.17 -10.43 15.66
N LYS A 109 -2.50 -10.83 14.57
CA LYS A 109 -1.47 -10.04 13.92
C LYS A 109 -1.91 -9.67 12.52
N LEU A 110 -1.72 -8.41 12.17
CA LEU A 110 -1.76 -7.96 10.80
C LEU A 110 -0.52 -8.50 10.08
N VAL A 111 -0.75 -9.36 9.09
CA VAL A 111 0.33 -9.99 8.30
C VAL A 111 0.48 -9.36 6.91
N GLY A 112 -0.55 -8.68 6.43
CA GLY A 112 -0.56 -8.07 5.10
C GLY A 112 -1.90 -7.43 4.75
N PHE A 113 -2.05 -7.15 3.47
CA PHE A 113 -3.25 -6.57 2.88
C PHE A 113 -3.72 -7.39 1.69
N TYR A 114 -5.03 -7.57 1.57
CA TYR A 114 -5.68 -8.02 0.35
C TYR A 114 -6.11 -6.80 -0.46
N LEU A 115 -5.83 -6.82 -1.77
CA LEU A 115 -6.05 -5.71 -2.68
C LEU A 115 -7.18 -6.10 -3.64
N PRO A 116 -8.44 -5.69 -3.39
CA PRO A 116 -9.60 -6.21 -4.11
C PRO A 116 -9.60 -5.84 -5.59
N GLY A 117 -9.11 -4.65 -5.95
CA GLY A 117 -9.01 -4.23 -7.36
C GLY A 117 -8.01 -5.06 -8.17
N ASP A 118 -6.95 -5.53 -7.51
CA ASP A 118 -5.86 -6.28 -8.15
C ASP A 118 -5.99 -7.80 -7.93
N GLN A 119 -6.93 -8.23 -7.07
CA GLN A 119 -7.05 -9.60 -6.54
C GLN A 119 -5.71 -10.17 -6.03
N ALA A 120 -4.94 -9.31 -5.36
CA ALA A 120 -3.57 -9.60 -4.96
C ALA A 120 -3.37 -9.49 -3.45
N TYR A 121 -2.34 -10.17 -2.95
CA TYR A 121 -1.89 -10.07 -1.56
C TYR A 121 -0.60 -9.25 -1.50
N SER A 122 -0.54 -8.31 -0.57
CA SER A 122 0.67 -7.55 -0.23
C SER A 122 1.11 -7.83 1.19
N ALA A 123 2.25 -8.49 1.35
CA ALA A 123 2.79 -8.85 2.66
C ALA A 123 3.37 -7.64 3.39
N LEU A 124 3.19 -7.58 4.71
CA LEU A 124 4.04 -6.75 5.56
C LEU A 124 5.43 -7.37 5.70
N ARG A 125 6.44 -6.51 5.90
CA ARG A 125 7.82 -6.98 6.17
C ARG A 125 7.89 -7.78 7.47
N SER A 126 7.09 -7.41 8.45
CA SER A 126 6.99 -8.08 9.75
C SER A 126 5.54 -7.97 10.23
N PRO A 127 4.96 -9.04 10.81
CA PRO A 127 3.63 -8.96 11.39
C PRO A 127 3.54 -7.90 12.49
N LEU A 128 2.40 -7.23 12.59
CA LEU A 128 2.11 -6.22 13.61
C LEU A 128 0.95 -6.69 14.47
N SER A 129 1.04 -6.57 15.80
CA SER A 129 -0.10 -6.83 16.67
C SER A 129 -1.25 -5.90 16.32
N LEU A 130 -2.43 -6.45 16.06
CA LEU A 130 -3.65 -5.69 15.81
C LEU A 130 -4.80 -6.35 16.57
N ILE A 131 -5.17 -5.73 17.68
CA ILE A 131 -6.29 -6.19 18.50
C ILE A 131 -7.58 -5.61 17.93
N VAL A 132 -8.49 -6.50 17.56
CA VAL A 132 -9.85 -6.16 17.15
C VAL A 132 -10.82 -6.78 18.15
N GLY A 133 -11.92 -6.09 18.42
CA GLY A 133 -13.01 -6.63 19.24
C GLY A 133 -14.36 -6.36 18.60
N ASP A 134 -15.32 -7.24 18.87
CA ASP A 134 -16.64 -7.17 18.27
C ASP A 134 -17.39 -5.90 18.69
N VAL A 135 -18.16 -5.36 17.76
CA VAL A 135 -19.02 -4.20 17.91
C VAL A 135 -20.46 -4.70 17.84
N GLN A 136 -21.22 -4.38 18.89
CA GLN A 136 -22.62 -4.76 19.07
C GLN A 136 -23.57 -3.93 18.21
#